data_AF-A0A6G3MGU2-F1
#
_entry.id   AF-A0A6G3MGU2-F1
#
_cell.length_a   1.000
_cell.length_b   1.000
_cell.length_c   1.000
_cell.angle_alpha   90.00
_cell.angle_beta   90.00
_cell.angle_gamma   90.00
#
_symmetry.space_group_name_H-M   'P 1'
#
loop_
_entity.id
_entity.type
_entity.pdbx_description
1 polymer ?
#
loop_
_entity_poly.entity_id
_entity_poly.type
_entity_poly.pdbx_seq_one_letter_code
_entity_poly.pdbx_strand_id
1 'polypeptide(L)'
;CDNTPTTLMRALRIQKQASPYRYTSTETNLQRWISMKNGDEPEWCLRAKIDFSSENGCLRDPTLYRSCSDIHPVHKNKYKIYPTYDFACPIVDSIEGVTHALRTSEYHDRDDQYRWIITKLSLREPIIFEYSRLCMQHTVLSKRKLTKIVESGIVDSWDDPRMPTIRGLLRHGLTLSGLREFILAQGFSKSVVNMKFDKLWAFNKRIIEPISPRLTALNTHELIEATIINEIPEHFRQVPLVPKNLSSPLKTIHFTHKIYINRTDIERKKTGDTITLMNWGNAQIVRKDLTRIELKLDLANKDFSSTTKITWLDTFKADHLVPLTIIVYENLLTKAVITADDDFEKFINYESRK
;
A
#
# COMPACT_ATOMS: atom_id res chain seq x y z
N CYS A 1 -30.16 -30.91 2.99
CA CYS A 1 -29.02 -30.82 3.92
C CYS A 1 -28.05 -31.94 3.59
N ASP A 2 -26.76 -31.71 3.80
CA ASP A 2 -25.68 -32.62 3.38
C ASP A 2 -24.57 -32.58 4.44
N ASN A 3 -24.17 -33.73 4.97
CA ASN A 3 -23.03 -33.90 5.88
C ASN A 3 -21.92 -34.76 5.26
N THR A 4 -21.91 -34.92 3.93
CA THR A 4 -20.83 -35.64 3.26
C THR A 4 -19.49 -34.96 3.61
N PRO A 5 -18.47 -35.73 4.05
CA PRO A 5 -17.17 -35.17 4.41
C PRO A 5 -16.58 -34.30 3.30
N THR A 6 -15.94 -33.19 3.65
CA THR A 6 -15.42 -32.19 2.70
C THR A 6 -14.53 -32.77 1.59
N THR A 7 -13.69 -33.76 1.91
CA THR A 7 -12.80 -34.43 0.96
C THR A 7 -13.59 -35.22 -0.08
N LEU A 8 -14.55 -36.04 0.36
CA LEU A 8 -15.45 -36.78 -0.52
C LEU A 8 -16.32 -35.83 -1.34
N MET A 9 -16.86 -34.77 -0.71
CA MET A 9 -17.66 -33.76 -1.40
C MET A 9 -16.89 -33.10 -2.54
N ARG A 10 -15.61 -32.78 -2.34
CA ARG A 10 -14.74 -32.24 -3.38
C ARG A 10 -14.55 -33.24 -4.52
N ALA A 11 -14.31 -34.52 -4.20
CA ALA A 11 -14.15 -35.56 -5.21
C ALA A 11 -15.43 -35.72 -6.06
N LEU A 12 -16.60 -35.81 -5.43
CA LEU A 12 -17.89 -35.91 -6.11
C LEU A 12 -18.14 -34.71 -7.05
N ARG A 13 -17.83 -33.49 -6.59
CA ARG A 13 -17.96 -32.28 -7.44
C ARG A 13 -17.01 -32.27 -8.63
N ILE A 14 -15.78 -32.81 -8.48
CA ILE A 14 -14.82 -32.95 -9.59
C ILE A 14 -15.33 -33.99 -10.59
N GLN A 15 -15.80 -35.13 -10.08
CA GLN A 15 -16.32 -36.25 -10.87
C GLN A 15 -17.73 -36.01 -11.42
N LYS A 16 -18.35 -34.85 -11.16
CA LYS A 16 -19.71 -34.52 -11.58
C LYS A 16 -20.74 -35.57 -11.12
N GLN A 17 -20.59 -36.02 -9.87
CA GLN A 17 -21.49 -36.99 -9.23
C GLN A 17 -22.35 -36.34 -8.16
N ALA A 18 -23.59 -36.84 -8.03
CA ALA A 18 -24.51 -36.40 -6.99
C ALA A 18 -24.02 -36.81 -5.58
N SER A 19 -24.26 -35.94 -4.60
CA SER A 19 -24.10 -36.30 -3.19
C SER A 19 -25.07 -37.42 -2.78
N PRO A 20 -24.70 -38.32 -1.85
CA PRO A 20 -25.61 -39.30 -1.25
C PRO A 20 -26.90 -38.67 -0.71
N TYR A 21 -26.85 -37.42 -0.25
CA TYR A 21 -27.98 -36.71 0.35
C TYR A 21 -28.80 -35.87 -0.63
N ARG A 22 -28.47 -35.88 -1.93
CA ARG A 22 -29.11 -35.01 -2.93
C ARG A 22 -30.61 -35.29 -3.13
N TYR A 23 -31.01 -36.55 -2.97
CA TYR A 23 -32.37 -37.03 -3.22
C TYR A 23 -33.17 -37.28 -1.93
N THR A 24 -32.68 -36.80 -0.79
CA THR A 24 -33.43 -36.80 0.47
C THR A 24 -34.72 -36.00 0.36
N SER A 25 -35.78 -36.45 1.03
CA SER A 25 -37.11 -35.82 0.98
C SER A 25 -37.11 -34.41 1.58
N THR A 26 -38.08 -33.59 1.18
CA THR A 26 -38.27 -32.24 1.72
C THR A 26 -38.48 -32.26 3.24
N GLU A 27 -39.27 -33.22 3.74
CA GLU A 27 -39.57 -33.38 5.17
C GLU A 27 -38.29 -33.63 5.98
N THR A 28 -37.48 -34.61 5.56
CA THR A 28 -36.20 -34.92 6.23
C THR A 28 -35.24 -33.73 6.17
N ASN A 29 -35.21 -33.00 5.04
CA ASN A 29 -34.39 -31.80 4.92
C ASN A 29 -34.85 -30.66 5.84
N LEU A 30 -36.16 -30.47 6.01
CA LEU A 30 -36.73 -29.44 6.88
C LEU A 30 -36.46 -29.75 8.36
N GLN A 31 -36.65 -31.00 8.77
CA GLN A 31 -36.30 -31.46 10.12
C GLN A 31 -34.81 -31.23 10.42
N ARG A 32 -33.94 -31.61 9.48
CA ARG A 32 -32.49 -31.37 9.63
C ARG A 32 -32.15 -29.89 9.68
N TRP A 33 -32.81 -29.05 8.87
CA TRP A 33 -32.62 -27.61 8.90
C TRP A 33 -32.96 -26.99 10.26
N ILE A 34 -34.06 -27.43 10.88
CA ILE A 34 -34.44 -26.99 12.24
C ILE A 34 -33.36 -27.38 13.25
N SER A 35 -32.87 -28.62 13.19
CA SER A 35 -31.82 -29.12 14.06
C SER A 35 -30.48 -28.36 13.88
N MET A 36 -30.12 -28.05 12.64
CA MET A 36 -28.97 -27.17 12.34
C MET A 36 -29.14 -25.78 12.97
N LYS A 37 -30.33 -25.17 12.89
CA LYS A 37 -30.60 -23.85 13.51
C LYS A 37 -30.43 -23.87 15.03
N ASN A 38 -30.77 -24.99 15.68
CA ASN A 38 -30.60 -25.18 17.12
C ASN A 38 -29.13 -25.44 17.51
N GLY A 39 -28.30 -25.82 16.53
CA GLY A 39 -26.88 -26.10 16.74
C GLY A 39 -26.57 -27.57 17.05
N ASP A 40 -27.54 -28.47 16.88
CA ASP A 40 -27.39 -29.89 17.18
C ASP A 40 -26.62 -30.66 16.08
N GLU A 41 -26.42 -30.02 14.91
CA GLU A 41 -25.87 -30.64 13.69
C GLU A 41 -24.67 -29.84 13.15
N PRO A 42 -23.51 -29.85 13.83
CA PRO A 42 -22.37 -29.01 13.51
C PRO A 42 -21.67 -29.38 12.18
N GLU A 43 -21.86 -30.61 11.70
CA GLU A 43 -21.21 -31.11 10.47
C GLU A 43 -22.08 -30.95 9.21
N TRP A 44 -23.33 -30.52 9.37
CA TRP A 44 -24.27 -30.41 8.25
C TRP A 44 -24.21 -29.04 7.58
N CYS A 45 -24.54 -29.03 6.29
CA CYS A 45 -24.73 -27.82 5.51
C CYS A 45 -26.03 -27.87 4.69
N LEU A 46 -26.55 -26.71 4.32
CA LEU A 46 -27.63 -26.60 3.33
C LEU A 46 -26.99 -26.32 1.97
N ARG A 47 -27.39 -27.06 0.94
CA ARG A 47 -26.89 -26.89 -0.43
C ARG A 47 -28.06 -26.64 -1.37
N ALA A 48 -27.82 -25.83 -2.39
CA ALA A 48 -28.77 -25.67 -3.49
C ALA A 48 -28.81 -26.96 -4.31
N LYS A 49 -29.99 -27.28 -4.84
CA LYS A 49 -30.17 -28.36 -5.81
C LYS A 49 -30.29 -27.71 -7.19
N ILE A 50 -29.17 -27.63 -7.90
CA ILE A 50 -29.04 -27.01 -9.24
C ILE A 50 -28.70 -28.12 -10.23
N ASP A 51 -27.45 -28.20 -10.66
CA ASP A 51 -26.94 -29.21 -11.58
C ASP A 51 -25.54 -29.65 -11.13
N PHE A 52 -25.45 -30.85 -10.57
CA PHE A 52 -24.19 -31.43 -10.12
C PHE A 52 -23.23 -31.76 -11.28
N SER A 53 -23.73 -31.81 -12.51
CA SER A 53 -22.98 -32.14 -13.72
C SER A 53 -22.56 -30.93 -14.57
N SER A 54 -22.99 -29.72 -14.18
CA SER A 54 -22.71 -28.47 -14.88
C SER A 54 -21.22 -28.27 -15.20
N GLU A 55 -20.92 -27.74 -16.39
CA GLU A 55 -19.56 -27.33 -16.74
C GLU A 55 -19.09 -26.18 -15.84
N ASN A 56 -19.96 -25.23 -15.52
CA ASN A 56 -19.71 -24.22 -14.50
C ASN A 56 -19.71 -24.88 -13.10
N GLY A 57 -18.53 -24.97 -12.49
CA GLY A 57 -18.32 -25.57 -11.17
C GLY A 57 -19.07 -24.87 -10.02
N CYS A 58 -19.40 -23.59 -10.17
CA CYS A 58 -20.16 -22.81 -9.18
C CYS A 58 -21.62 -23.25 -9.09
N LEU A 59 -22.17 -23.82 -10.17
CA LEU A 59 -23.54 -24.36 -10.21
C LEU A 59 -23.64 -25.81 -9.71
N ARG A 60 -22.52 -26.46 -9.36
CA ARG A 60 -22.51 -27.84 -8.86
C ARG A 60 -22.97 -27.94 -7.41
N ASP A 61 -24.29 -27.80 -7.23
CA ASP A 61 -25.01 -27.83 -5.96
C ASP A 61 -24.27 -27.04 -4.86
N PRO A 62 -24.09 -25.71 -5.00
CA PRO A 62 -23.29 -24.93 -4.08
C PRO A 62 -23.89 -24.89 -2.66
N THR A 63 -23.04 -24.75 -1.66
CA THR A 63 -23.45 -24.57 -0.26
C THR A 63 -24.08 -23.19 -0.04
N LEU A 64 -25.26 -23.16 0.58
CA LEU A 64 -26.00 -21.95 0.93
C LEU A 64 -25.82 -21.55 2.40
N TYR A 65 -25.86 -22.53 3.31
CA TYR A 65 -25.64 -22.32 4.75
C TYR A 65 -24.71 -23.37 5.32
N ARG A 66 -23.97 -22.99 6.37
CA ARG A 66 -23.08 -23.88 7.13
C ARG A 66 -23.32 -23.70 8.62
N SER A 67 -23.23 -24.78 9.36
CA SER A 67 -23.12 -24.72 10.82
C SER A 67 -21.77 -24.09 11.23
N CYS A 68 -21.81 -23.24 12.23
CA CYS A 68 -20.63 -22.60 12.82
C CYS A 68 -20.90 -22.35 14.31
N SER A 69 -20.05 -22.93 15.15
CA SER A 69 -20.13 -22.80 16.60
C SER A 69 -19.50 -21.52 17.14
N ASP A 70 -18.80 -20.76 16.30
CA ASP A 70 -18.07 -19.57 16.71
C ASP A 70 -19.02 -18.44 17.11
N ILE A 71 -18.55 -17.60 18.04
CA ILE A 71 -19.31 -16.44 18.53
C ILE A 71 -19.23 -15.32 17.49
N HIS A 72 -20.38 -14.91 16.96
CA HIS A 72 -20.41 -13.79 16.01
C HIS A 72 -20.13 -12.46 16.74
N PRO A 73 -19.28 -11.56 16.20
CA PRO A 73 -18.90 -10.33 16.90
C PRO A 73 -20.09 -9.42 17.25
N VAL A 74 -21.05 -9.29 16.33
CA VAL A 74 -22.30 -8.50 16.50
C VAL A 74 -23.42 -9.31 17.16
N HIS A 75 -23.86 -10.41 16.54
CA HIS A 75 -25.02 -11.20 17.00
C HIS A 75 -24.72 -12.22 18.10
N LYS A 76 -23.48 -12.28 18.60
CA LYS A 76 -23.03 -13.20 19.66
C LYS A 76 -23.45 -14.65 19.33
N ASN A 77 -24.15 -15.30 20.25
CA ASN A 77 -24.59 -16.69 20.14
C ASN A 77 -25.98 -16.88 19.53
N LYS A 78 -26.58 -15.81 18.96
CA LYS A 78 -27.97 -15.83 18.47
C LYS A 78 -28.20 -16.83 17.33
N TYR A 79 -27.19 -17.05 16.48
CA TYR A 79 -27.29 -17.93 15.31
C TYR A 79 -26.23 -19.03 15.38
N LYS A 80 -26.61 -20.23 14.97
CA LYS A 80 -25.73 -21.43 14.90
C LYS A 80 -25.37 -21.83 13.47
N ILE A 81 -26.04 -21.20 12.50
CA ILE A 81 -25.79 -21.38 11.07
C ILE A 81 -25.65 -20.02 10.41
N TYR A 82 -24.78 -19.94 9.41
CA TYR A 82 -24.51 -18.71 8.69
C TYR A 82 -24.55 -18.96 7.18
N PRO A 83 -25.07 -17.98 6.40
CA PRO A 83 -25.11 -18.11 4.96
C PRO A 83 -23.71 -17.99 4.38
N THR A 84 -23.50 -18.59 3.21
CA THR A 84 -22.31 -18.34 2.40
C THR A 84 -22.41 -16.98 1.70
N TYR A 85 -21.25 -16.41 1.34
CA TYR A 85 -21.20 -15.18 0.55
C TYR A 85 -22.05 -15.28 -0.71
N ASP A 86 -21.91 -16.38 -1.45
CA ASP A 86 -22.60 -16.59 -2.72
C ASP A 86 -24.13 -16.64 -2.56
N PHE A 87 -24.65 -17.07 -1.40
CA PHE A 87 -26.08 -17.06 -1.10
C PHE A 87 -26.57 -15.70 -0.59
N ALA A 88 -25.82 -15.08 0.31
CA ALA A 88 -26.23 -13.84 0.97
C ALA A 88 -26.15 -12.63 0.03
N CYS A 89 -25.08 -12.50 -0.75
CA CYS A 89 -24.79 -11.30 -1.55
C CYS A 89 -25.94 -10.93 -2.51
N PRO A 90 -26.49 -11.85 -3.35
CA PRO A 90 -27.57 -11.50 -4.26
C PRO A 90 -28.84 -11.03 -3.54
N ILE A 91 -29.13 -11.63 -2.37
CA ILE A 91 -30.30 -11.28 -1.57
C ILE A 91 -30.15 -9.88 -0.99
N VAL A 92 -29.00 -9.59 -0.39
CA VAL A 92 -28.69 -8.27 0.20
C VAL A 92 -28.71 -7.20 -0.87
N ASP A 93 -28.02 -7.40 -2.00
CA ASP A 93 -28.00 -6.44 -3.10
C ASP A 93 -29.41 -6.12 -3.63
N SER A 94 -30.25 -7.15 -3.79
CA SER A 94 -31.64 -6.96 -4.23
C SER A 94 -32.42 -6.14 -3.20
N ILE A 95 -32.42 -6.56 -1.93
CA ILE A 95 -33.24 -5.98 -0.85
C ILE A 95 -32.81 -4.54 -0.53
N GLU A 96 -31.51 -4.25 -0.54
CA GLU A 96 -30.97 -2.91 -0.27
C GLU A 96 -31.12 -1.95 -1.47
N GLY A 97 -31.66 -2.42 -2.59
CA GLY A 97 -31.89 -1.57 -3.77
C GLY A 97 -30.64 -1.28 -4.58
N VAL A 98 -29.57 -2.07 -4.45
CA VAL A 98 -28.35 -1.94 -5.26
C VAL A 98 -28.72 -2.02 -6.73
N THR A 99 -28.35 -1.01 -7.53
CA THR A 99 -28.64 -0.99 -8.97
C THR A 99 -27.51 -1.62 -9.78
N HIS A 100 -26.27 -1.35 -9.37
CA HIS A 100 -25.05 -1.86 -10.02
C HIS A 100 -24.15 -2.51 -8.97
N ALA A 101 -24.02 -3.83 -9.04
CA ALA A 101 -23.11 -4.60 -8.20
C ALA A 101 -21.71 -4.59 -8.85
N LEU A 102 -20.84 -3.70 -8.37
CA LEU A 102 -19.45 -3.59 -8.85
C LEU A 102 -18.58 -4.63 -8.15
N ARG A 103 -17.93 -5.53 -8.90
CA ARG A 103 -17.10 -6.59 -8.33
C ARG A 103 -15.87 -6.91 -9.16
N THR A 104 -14.90 -7.60 -8.55
CA THR A 104 -13.72 -8.04 -9.28
C THR A 104 -14.03 -9.21 -10.22
N SER A 105 -13.30 -9.31 -11.33
CA SER A 105 -13.46 -10.37 -12.34
C SER A 105 -13.20 -11.79 -11.82
N GLU A 106 -12.68 -11.94 -10.59
CA GLU A 106 -12.54 -13.25 -9.92
C GLU A 106 -13.89 -13.92 -9.63
N TYR A 107 -14.96 -13.13 -9.60
CA TYR A 107 -16.29 -13.62 -9.31
C TYR A 107 -17.04 -14.05 -10.58
N HIS A 108 -16.47 -13.87 -11.77
CA HIS A 108 -17.12 -14.10 -13.07
C HIS A 108 -17.92 -15.40 -13.14
N ASP A 109 -17.29 -16.54 -12.83
CA ASP A 109 -17.94 -17.85 -12.87
C ASP A 109 -19.13 -17.99 -11.90
N ARG A 110 -19.29 -17.06 -10.96
CA ARG A 110 -20.39 -17.01 -9.99
C ARG A 110 -21.57 -16.16 -10.45
N ASP A 111 -21.49 -15.51 -11.60
CA ASP A 111 -22.63 -14.77 -12.17
C ASP A 111 -23.86 -15.64 -12.35
N ASP A 112 -23.69 -16.82 -12.92
CA ASP A 112 -24.82 -17.73 -13.13
C ASP A 112 -25.42 -18.18 -11.81
N GLN A 113 -24.58 -18.40 -10.79
CA GLN A 113 -25.03 -18.73 -9.44
C GLN A 113 -25.81 -17.57 -8.80
N TYR A 114 -25.31 -16.34 -8.98
CA TYR A 114 -25.97 -15.12 -8.52
C TYR A 114 -27.37 -14.98 -9.13
N ARG A 115 -27.46 -15.08 -10.47
CA ARG A 115 -28.74 -14.99 -11.20
C ARG A 115 -29.70 -16.12 -10.84
N TRP A 116 -29.18 -17.33 -10.61
CA TRP A 116 -29.99 -18.46 -10.16
C TRP A 116 -30.67 -18.16 -8.82
N ILE A 117 -29.95 -17.58 -7.86
CA ILE A 117 -30.51 -17.22 -6.55
C ILE A 117 -31.59 -16.16 -6.70
N ILE A 118 -31.31 -15.09 -7.46
CA ILE A 118 -32.28 -14.02 -7.75
C ILE A 118 -33.57 -14.60 -8.33
N THR A 119 -33.44 -15.44 -9.37
CA THR A 119 -34.58 -16.05 -10.05
C THR A 119 -35.36 -16.97 -9.12
N LYS A 120 -34.69 -17.85 -8.36
CA LYS A 120 -35.36 -18.80 -7.46
C LYS A 120 -36.08 -18.15 -6.30
N LEU A 121 -35.62 -16.99 -5.86
CA LEU A 121 -36.25 -16.22 -4.79
C LEU A 121 -37.20 -15.14 -5.33
N SER A 122 -37.38 -15.04 -6.65
CA SER A 122 -38.20 -14.01 -7.31
C SER A 122 -37.81 -12.59 -6.87
N LEU A 123 -36.50 -12.34 -6.81
CA LEU A 123 -35.91 -11.07 -6.40
C LEU A 123 -35.62 -10.17 -7.61
N ARG A 124 -35.37 -8.89 -7.35
CA ARG A 124 -34.94 -7.94 -8.37
C ARG A 124 -33.47 -8.19 -8.72
N GLU A 125 -33.16 -8.30 -9.99
CA GLU A 125 -31.78 -8.44 -10.45
C GLU A 125 -31.07 -7.08 -10.52
N PRO A 126 -29.95 -6.87 -9.80
CA PRO A 126 -29.04 -5.77 -10.04
C PRO A 126 -28.14 -6.04 -11.26
N ILE A 127 -27.67 -4.98 -11.91
CA ILE A 127 -26.71 -5.08 -13.01
C ILE A 127 -25.34 -5.42 -12.43
N ILE A 128 -24.75 -6.53 -12.87
CA ILE A 128 -23.41 -6.92 -12.44
C ILE A 128 -22.39 -6.26 -13.35
N PHE A 129 -21.42 -5.55 -12.76
CA PHE A 129 -20.33 -4.92 -13.49
C PHE A 129 -19.00 -5.37 -12.93
N GLU A 130 -18.15 -5.90 -13.81
CA GLU A 130 -16.90 -6.54 -13.42
C GLU A 130 -15.68 -5.73 -13.85
N TYR A 131 -14.68 -5.69 -12.96
CA TYR A 131 -13.39 -5.03 -13.22
C TYR A 131 -12.22 -5.85 -12.68
N SER A 132 -11.03 -5.65 -13.24
CA SER A 132 -9.80 -6.28 -12.76
C SER A 132 -9.39 -5.71 -11.41
N ARG A 133 -8.85 -6.57 -10.53
CA ARG A 133 -8.25 -6.10 -9.29
C ARG A 133 -7.00 -5.27 -9.57
N LEU A 134 -6.77 -4.23 -8.75
CA LEU A 134 -5.49 -3.52 -8.72
C LEU A 134 -4.40 -4.47 -8.22
N CYS A 135 -3.28 -4.52 -8.93
CA CYS A 135 -2.07 -5.22 -8.51
C CYS A 135 -0.89 -4.22 -8.51
N MET A 136 0.00 -4.35 -7.53
CA MET A 136 1.18 -3.50 -7.37
C MET A 136 2.44 -4.36 -7.43
N GLN A 137 3.48 -3.85 -8.08
CA GLN A 137 4.79 -4.49 -8.13
C GLN A 137 5.51 -4.40 -6.79
N HIS A 138 6.44 -5.32 -6.54
CA HIS A 138 7.30 -5.38 -5.35
C HIS A 138 6.55 -5.50 -4.01
N THR A 139 5.30 -5.96 -4.06
CA THR A 139 4.46 -6.19 -2.88
C THR A 139 3.44 -7.29 -3.15
N VAL A 140 2.67 -7.64 -2.11
CA VAL A 140 1.52 -8.54 -2.20
C VAL A 140 0.31 -7.90 -1.55
N LEU A 141 -0.89 -8.13 -2.12
CA LEU A 141 -2.15 -7.62 -1.55
C LEU A 141 -2.98 -8.71 -0.86
N SER A 142 -2.51 -9.96 -0.90
CA SER A 142 -3.18 -11.09 -0.24
C SER A 142 -3.07 -10.93 1.27
N LYS A 143 -4.22 -10.86 1.96
CA LYS A 143 -4.28 -10.80 3.43
C LYS A 143 -3.45 -11.91 4.07
N ARG A 144 -3.53 -13.14 3.57
CA ARG A 144 -2.74 -14.29 4.09
C ARG A 144 -1.23 -14.04 4.01
N LYS A 145 -0.74 -13.53 2.87
CA LYS A 145 0.70 -13.25 2.69
C LYS A 145 1.13 -12.05 3.54
N LEU A 146 0.31 -11.00 3.62
CA LEU A 146 0.56 -9.83 4.46
C LEU A 146 0.57 -10.18 5.95
N THR A 147 -0.35 -11.02 6.42
CA THR A 147 -0.36 -11.53 7.80
C THR A 147 0.95 -12.23 8.13
N LYS A 148 1.45 -13.10 7.25
CA LYS A 148 2.75 -13.75 7.44
C LYS A 148 3.92 -12.76 7.56
N ILE A 149 3.92 -11.69 6.75
CA ILE A 149 4.96 -10.64 6.81
C ILE A 149 4.92 -9.89 8.14
N VAL A 150 3.73 -9.64 8.68
CA VAL A 150 3.56 -9.02 10.00
C VAL A 150 4.00 -9.99 11.11
N GLU A 151 3.57 -11.24 11.04
CA GLU A 151 3.91 -12.28 12.03
C GLU A 151 5.41 -12.61 12.04
N SER A 152 6.11 -12.48 10.91
CA SER A 152 7.56 -12.69 10.83
C SER A 152 8.38 -11.54 11.44
N GLY A 153 7.75 -10.45 11.89
CA GLY A 153 8.43 -9.30 12.51
C GLY A 153 9.28 -8.45 11.57
N ILE A 154 9.16 -8.64 10.25
CA ILE A 154 9.92 -7.88 9.24
C ILE A 154 9.41 -6.44 9.16
N VAL A 155 8.10 -6.28 9.39
CA VAL A 155 7.41 -5.00 9.52
C VAL A 155 6.93 -4.80 10.94
N ASP A 156 6.85 -3.55 11.39
CA ASP A 156 6.49 -3.22 12.78
C ASP A 156 5.03 -3.59 13.07
N SER A 157 4.13 -3.37 12.10
CA SER A 157 2.70 -3.63 12.23
C SER A 157 1.99 -3.53 10.86
N TRP A 158 0.66 -3.68 10.84
CA TRP A 158 -0.18 -3.40 9.66
C TRP A 158 -0.11 -1.96 9.16
N ASP A 159 0.35 -1.01 9.97
CA ASP A 159 0.54 0.39 9.59
C ASP A 159 1.99 0.78 9.31
N ASP A 160 2.90 -0.20 9.20
CA ASP A 160 4.29 0.05 8.80
C ASP A 160 4.35 0.74 7.40
N PRO A 161 5.19 1.76 7.19
CA PRO A 161 5.32 2.49 5.91
C PRO A 161 5.63 1.63 4.68
N ARG A 162 6.18 0.43 4.86
CA ARG A 162 6.46 -0.53 3.79
C ARG A 162 5.24 -1.37 3.41
N MET A 163 4.21 -1.40 4.25
CA MET A 163 3.00 -2.18 4.00
C MET A 163 2.11 -1.50 2.97
N PRO A 164 1.52 -2.25 2.01
CA PRO A 164 0.62 -1.70 1.01
C PRO A 164 -0.79 -1.42 1.56
N THR A 165 -0.94 -1.32 2.88
CA THR A 165 -2.20 -0.92 3.51
C THR A 165 -2.38 0.58 3.36
N ILE A 166 -3.63 1.04 3.35
CA ILE A 166 -3.90 2.48 3.34
C ILE A 166 -3.21 3.18 4.53
N ARG A 167 -3.25 2.57 5.71
CA ARG A 167 -2.58 3.12 6.90
C ARG A 167 -1.06 3.20 6.76
N GLY A 168 -0.43 2.15 6.23
CA GLY A 168 1.01 2.13 5.98
C GLY A 168 1.43 3.20 4.97
N LEU A 169 0.72 3.28 3.85
CA LEU A 169 0.99 4.30 2.82
C LEU A 169 0.79 5.73 3.36
N LEU A 170 -0.26 5.98 4.14
CA LEU A 170 -0.49 7.29 4.78
C LEU A 170 0.65 7.62 5.78
N ARG A 171 1.09 6.66 6.59
CA ARG A 171 2.22 6.83 7.50
C ARG A 171 3.53 7.10 6.77
N HIS A 172 3.70 6.53 5.58
CA HIS A 172 4.84 6.81 4.68
C HIS A 172 4.77 8.23 4.06
N GLY A 173 3.64 8.94 4.16
CA GLY A 173 3.48 10.29 3.60
C GLY A 173 2.68 10.34 2.30
N LEU A 174 1.97 9.27 1.94
CA LEU A 174 0.93 9.34 0.91
C LEU A 174 -0.21 10.24 1.39
N THR A 175 -0.74 11.09 0.52
CA THR A 175 -1.93 11.89 0.78
C THR A 175 -3.18 11.18 0.26
N LEU A 176 -4.33 11.38 0.92
CA LEU A 176 -5.61 10.84 0.45
C LEU A 176 -5.98 11.37 -0.95
N SER A 177 -5.67 12.64 -1.23
CA SER A 177 -5.86 13.24 -2.54
C SER A 177 -4.97 12.58 -3.59
N GLY A 178 -3.70 12.30 -3.29
CA GLY A 178 -2.79 11.61 -4.21
C GLY A 178 -3.24 10.19 -4.52
N LEU A 179 -3.70 9.46 -3.50
CA LEU A 179 -4.31 8.15 -3.68
C LEU A 179 -5.56 8.23 -4.57
N ARG A 180 -6.45 9.19 -4.32
CA ARG A 180 -7.68 9.36 -5.10
C ARG A 180 -7.37 9.68 -6.56
N GLU A 181 -6.46 10.60 -6.83
CA GLU A 181 -6.03 10.93 -8.19
C GLU A 181 -5.43 9.71 -8.90
N PHE A 182 -4.61 8.92 -8.21
CA PHE A 182 -4.06 7.69 -8.76
C PHE A 182 -5.15 6.68 -9.16
N ILE A 183 -6.14 6.44 -8.28
CA ILE A 183 -7.24 5.52 -8.56
C ILE A 183 -8.11 6.01 -9.72
N LEU A 184 -8.44 7.31 -9.74
CA LEU A 184 -9.21 7.91 -10.84
C LEU A 184 -8.47 7.84 -12.18
N ALA A 185 -7.16 8.11 -12.19
CA ALA A 185 -6.35 8.04 -13.39
C ALA A 185 -6.14 6.62 -13.91
N GLN A 186 -6.19 5.61 -13.03
CA GLN A 186 -6.13 4.21 -13.45
C GLN A 186 -7.42 3.77 -14.15
N GLY A 187 -8.57 4.25 -13.68
CA GLY A 187 -9.87 3.94 -14.25
C GLY A 187 -10.28 2.47 -14.13
N PHE A 188 -11.41 2.13 -14.75
CA PHE A 188 -11.91 0.76 -14.81
C PHE A 188 -11.36 0.03 -16.02
N SER A 189 -10.87 -1.18 -15.81
CA SER A 189 -10.43 -2.10 -16.86
C SER A 189 -10.83 -3.52 -16.47
N LYS A 190 -10.94 -4.41 -17.46
CA LYS A 190 -11.04 -5.85 -17.24
C LYS A 190 -9.68 -6.55 -17.27
N SER A 191 -8.65 -5.87 -17.75
CA SER A 191 -7.29 -6.41 -17.86
C SER A 191 -6.52 -6.19 -16.56
N VAL A 192 -5.99 -7.28 -15.98
CA VAL A 192 -5.13 -7.20 -14.79
C VAL A 192 -3.78 -6.60 -15.19
N VAL A 193 -3.40 -5.50 -14.54
CA VAL A 193 -2.11 -4.81 -14.76
C VAL A 193 -1.38 -4.65 -13.44
N ASN A 194 -0.08 -4.95 -13.45
CA ASN A 194 0.80 -4.75 -12.29
C ASN A 194 1.41 -3.34 -12.33
N MET A 195 0.96 -2.49 -11.42
CA MET A 195 1.32 -1.08 -11.34
C MET A 195 2.57 -0.86 -10.50
N LYS A 196 3.38 0.14 -10.86
CA LYS A 196 4.55 0.56 -10.08
C LYS A 196 4.17 1.59 -9.03
N PHE A 197 4.79 1.51 -7.85
CA PHE A 197 4.64 2.54 -6.80
C PHE A 197 5.10 3.92 -7.26
N ASP A 198 6.08 4.02 -8.16
CA ASP A 198 6.53 5.30 -8.73
C ASP A 198 5.39 6.12 -9.34
N LYS A 199 4.41 5.45 -9.97
CA LYS A 199 3.25 6.14 -10.53
C LYS A 199 2.37 6.73 -9.43
N LEU A 200 2.12 5.98 -8.35
CA LEU A 200 1.40 6.46 -7.17
C LEU A 200 2.13 7.64 -6.52
N TRP A 201 3.44 7.52 -6.34
CA TRP A 201 4.27 8.57 -5.74
C TRP A 201 4.38 9.81 -6.64
N ALA A 202 4.32 9.67 -7.95
CA ALA A 202 4.26 10.81 -8.87
C ALA A 202 2.97 11.63 -8.69
N PHE A 203 1.81 10.99 -8.53
CA PHE A 203 0.56 11.68 -8.19
C PHE A 203 0.67 12.38 -6.82
N ASN A 204 1.19 11.68 -5.81
CA ASN A 204 1.39 12.27 -4.49
C ASN A 204 2.34 13.48 -4.54
N LYS A 205 3.45 13.36 -5.26
CA LYS A 205 4.46 14.42 -5.43
C LYS A 205 3.85 15.70 -5.98
N ARG A 206 2.97 15.60 -7.00
CA ARG A 206 2.30 16.78 -7.57
C ARG A 206 1.49 17.58 -6.54
N ILE A 207 0.96 16.90 -5.52
CA ILE A 207 0.15 17.51 -4.46
C ILE A 207 1.02 18.07 -3.35
N ILE A 208 2.07 17.35 -2.94
CA ILE A 208 2.92 17.78 -1.81
C ILE A 208 3.98 18.81 -2.24
N GLU A 209 4.46 18.78 -3.49
CA GLU A 209 5.52 19.66 -3.97
C GLU A 209 5.20 21.15 -3.79
N PRO A 210 3.97 21.66 -4.08
CA PRO A 210 3.66 23.07 -3.88
C PRO A 210 3.58 23.51 -2.41
N ILE A 211 3.47 22.58 -1.46
CA ILE A 211 3.21 22.87 -0.04
C ILE A 211 4.33 22.42 0.91
N SER A 212 5.20 21.52 0.50
CA SER A 212 6.22 20.91 1.37
C SER A 212 7.29 21.93 1.79
N PRO A 213 7.54 22.18 3.08
CA PRO A 213 8.67 22.99 3.51
C PRO A 213 10.02 22.41 3.04
N ARG A 214 10.95 23.26 2.62
CA ARG A 214 12.31 22.88 2.20
C ARG A 214 13.26 23.14 3.35
N LEU A 215 13.64 22.08 4.04
CA LEU A 215 14.63 22.08 5.11
C LEU A 215 15.92 21.42 4.61
N THR A 216 17.02 21.67 5.33
CA THR A 216 18.33 21.08 5.04
C THR A 216 18.70 20.15 6.17
N ALA A 217 19.17 18.95 5.84
CA ALA A 217 19.77 18.02 6.78
C ALA A 217 21.08 17.51 6.17
N LEU A 218 22.08 17.28 7.02
CA LEU A 218 23.36 16.69 6.63
C LEU A 218 23.54 15.37 7.38
N ASN A 219 24.30 14.45 6.79
CA ASN A 219 24.59 13.17 7.42
C ASN A 219 25.72 13.36 8.44
N THR A 220 25.44 13.10 9.71
CA THR A 220 26.40 13.26 10.81
C THR A 220 27.69 12.45 10.60
N HIS A 221 27.63 11.29 9.94
CA HIS A 221 28.82 10.46 9.67
C HIS A 221 29.70 10.98 8.52
N GLU A 222 29.12 11.84 7.68
CA GLU A 222 29.80 12.48 6.54
C GLU A 222 30.09 13.95 6.81
N LEU A 223 29.73 14.47 7.98
CA LEU A 223 29.83 15.89 8.31
C LEU A 223 31.29 16.35 8.31
N ILE A 224 31.55 17.44 7.61
CA ILE A 224 32.85 18.11 7.62
C ILE A 224 32.66 19.62 7.74
N GLU A 225 33.57 20.28 8.45
CA GLU A 225 33.60 21.75 8.58
C GLU A 225 34.36 22.36 7.39
N ALA A 226 33.77 23.37 6.76
CA ALA A 226 34.41 24.20 5.74
C ALA A 226 34.44 25.66 6.21
N THR A 227 35.55 26.34 5.95
CA THR A 227 35.78 27.73 6.32
C THR A 227 35.59 28.65 5.12
N ILE A 228 34.73 29.64 5.24
CA ILE A 228 34.57 30.75 4.30
C ILE A 228 35.65 31.79 4.60
N ILE A 229 36.60 31.98 3.68
CA ILE A 229 37.77 32.85 3.88
C ILE A 229 37.53 34.31 3.46
N ASN A 230 36.35 34.64 2.95
CA ASN A 230 36.01 36.02 2.61
C ASN A 230 35.85 36.86 3.88
N GLU A 231 36.36 38.10 3.84
CA GLU A 231 36.17 39.11 4.89
C GLU A 231 34.77 39.75 4.79
N ILE A 232 33.72 38.91 4.84
CA ILE A 232 32.31 39.35 4.81
C ILE A 232 31.73 39.17 6.21
N PRO A 233 31.06 40.18 6.79
CA PRO A 233 30.40 40.04 8.08
C PRO A 233 29.36 38.92 8.10
N GLU A 234 29.29 38.21 9.21
CA GLU A 234 28.21 37.27 9.46
C GLU A 234 26.86 38.00 9.47
N HIS A 235 25.88 37.40 8.83
CA HIS A 235 24.55 37.96 8.70
C HIS A 235 23.52 36.85 8.57
N PHE A 236 22.25 37.21 8.52
CA PHE A 236 21.18 36.25 8.26
C PHE A 236 20.28 36.74 7.15
N ARG A 237 19.57 35.81 6.52
CA ARG A 237 18.51 36.12 5.57
C ARG A 237 17.29 35.26 5.84
N GLN A 238 16.13 35.89 5.80
CA GLN A 238 14.87 35.17 5.81
C GLN A 238 14.50 34.76 4.37
N VAL A 239 14.16 33.49 4.19
CA VAL A 239 13.72 32.94 2.91
C VAL A 239 12.43 32.13 3.10
N PRO A 240 11.53 32.08 2.11
CA PRO A 240 10.33 31.24 2.20
C PRO A 240 10.67 29.77 2.40
N LEU A 241 9.94 29.08 3.29
CA LEU A 241 10.06 27.62 3.46
C LEU A 241 9.68 26.88 2.18
N VAL A 242 8.74 27.40 1.40
CA VAL A 242 8.34 26.87 0.12
C VAL A 242 8.79 27.87 -0.95
N PRO A 243 9.91 27.63 -1.68
CA PRO A 243 10.50 28.65 -2.55
C PRO A 243 9.58 29.21 -3.63
N LYS A 244 8.63 28.41 -4.12
CA LYS A 244 7.65 28.83 -5.14
C LYS A 244 6.40 29.51 -4.56
N ASN A 245 6.25 29.53 -3.23
CA ASN A 245 5.13 30.16 -2.54
C ASN A 245 5.66 31.23 -1.57
N LEU A 246 5.66 32.48 -2.03
CA LEU A 246 6.15 33.63 -1.26
C LEU A 246 5.33 33.93 -0.01
N SER A 247 4.09 33.44 0.07
CA SER A 247 3.24 33.55 1.26
C SER A 247 3.51 32.44 2.29
N SER A 248 4.42 31.50 2.01
CA SER A 248 4.80 30.48 3.00
C SER A 248 5.59 31.10 4.16
N PRO A 249 5.54 30.49 5.36
CA PRO A 249 6.34 30.97 6.48
C PRO A 249 7.82 31.02 6.12
N LEU A 250 8.53 31.99 6.68
CA LEU A 250 9.95 32.18 6.40
C LEU A 250 10.79 31.29 7.33
N LYS A 251 11.94 30.84 6.82
CA LYS A 251 13.04 30.31 7.63
C LYS A 251 14.22 31.29 7.61
N THR A 252 14.96 31.34 8.70
CA THR A 252 16.21 32.08 8.78
C THR A 252 17.36 31.18 8.33
N ILE A 253 18.23 31.71 7.48
CA ILE A 253 19.53 31.12 7.13
C ILE A 253 20.59 32.04 7.70
N HIS A 254 21.49 31.50 8.53
CA HIS A 254 22.65 32.25 9.03
C HIS A 254 23.84 32.00 8.10
N PHE A 255 24.56 33.06 7.78
CA PHE A 255 25.75 33.03 6.95
C PHE A 255 26.96 33.28 7.85
N THR A 256 27.68 32.21 8.16
CA THR A 256 28.79 32.18 9.14
C THR A 256 30.11 31.85 8.48
N HIS A 257 31.24 32.21 9.10
CA HIS A 257 32.56 31.88 8.56
C HIS A 257 32.85 30.39 8.53
N LYS A 258 32.18 29.61 9.37
CA LYS A 258 32.27 28.15 9.38
C LYS A 258 30.92 27.56 9.02
N ILE A 259 30.93 26.54 8.19
CA ILE A 259 29.73 25.80 7.79
C ILE A 259 30.01 24.31 7.82
N TYR A 260 28.96 23.52 7.97
CA TYR A 260 28.99 22.09 7.73
C TYR A 260 28.51 21.74 6.32
N ILE A 261 29.15 20.76 5.71
CA ILE A 261 28.75 20.12 4.45
C ILE A 261 28.92 18.60 4.56
N ASN A 262 28.37 17.83 3.62
CA ASN A 262 28.67 16.40 3.53
C ASN A 262 29.99 16.17 2.79
N ARG A 263 30.78 15.19 3.26
CA ARG A 263 32.03 14.75 2.63
C ARG A 263 31.81 14.28 1.19
N THR A 264 30.73 13.54 0.95
CA THR A 264 30.38 12.99 -0.37
C THR A 264 30.15 14.07 -1.43
N ASP A 265 29.65 15.24 -1.04
CA ASP A 265 29.39 16.37 -1.95
C ASP A 265 30.69 17.02 -2.46
N ILE A 266 31.79 16.93 -1.70
CA ILE A 266 33.07 17.57 -2.03
C ILE A 266 34.16 16.57 -2.43
N GLU A 267 33.97 15.27 -2.18
CA GLU A 267 34.99 14.23 -2.34
C GLU A 267 35.59 14.21 -3.75
N ARG A 268 34.75 14.32 -4.79
CA ARG A 268 35.18 14.32 -6.20
C ARG A 268 35.70 15.67 -6.70
N LYS A 269 35.61 16.72 -5.88
CA LYS A 269 36.06 18.07 -6.22
C LYS A 269 37.53 18.30 -5.90
N LYS A 270 38.16 19.22 -6.61
CA LYS A 270 39.57 19.60 -6.45
C LYS A 270 39.70 21.07 -6.10
N THR A 271 40.84 21.44 -5.55
CA THR A 271 41.23 22.84 -5.41
C THR A 271 41.14 23.54 -6.78
N GLY A 272 40.49 24.70 -6.81
CA GLY A 272 40.18 25.45 -8.03
C GLY A 272 38.76 25.25 -8.55
N ASP A 273 38.09 24.14 -8.20
CA ASP A 273 36.71 23.88 -8.64
C ASP A 273 35.73 24.88 -8.02
N THR A 274 34.69 25.23 -8.78
CA THR A 274 33.58 26.06 -8.31
C THR A 274 32.37 25.20 -7.95
N ILE A 275 31.79 25.47 -6.78
CA ILE A 275 30.56 24.88 -6.28
C ILE A 275 29.52 25.97 -5.99
N THR A 276 28.25 25.61 -5.96
CA THR A 276 27.18 26.53 -5.53
C THR A 276 26.69 26.12 -4.15
N LEU A 277 26.90 26.99 -3.17
CA LEU A 277 26.29 26.85 -1.86
C LEU A 277 24.82 27.29 -1.96
N MET A 278 23.90 26.37 -1.74
CA MET A 278 22.46 26.61 -1.87
C MET A 278 22.03 27.83 -1.04
N ASN A 279 21.29 28.77 -1.65
CA ASN A 279 20.90 30.05 -1.05
C ASN A 279 22.04 31.04 -0.71
N TRP A 280 23.32 30.71 -0.94
CA TRP A 280 24.41 31.66 -0.71
C TRP A 280 24.97 32.21 -2.03
N GLY A 281 25.44 31.33 -2.91
CA GLY A 281 26.09 31.71 -4.16
C GLY A 281 27.22 30.76 -4.53
N ASN A 282 28.00 31.14 -5.54
CA ASN A 282 29.15 30.37 -5.96
C ASN A 282 30.33 30.55 -5.00
N ALA A 283 31.10 29.48 -4.83
CA ALA A 283 32.31 29.45 -4.04
C ALA A 283 33.36 28.59 -4.74
N GLN A 284 34.60 29.08 -4.76
CA GLN A 284 35.75 28.32 -5.24
C GLN A 284 36.40 27.58 -4.08
N ILE A 285 36.79 26.33 -4.31
CA ILE A 285 37.57 25.55 -3.35
C ILE A 285 39.02 26.05 -3.41
N VAL A 286 39.47 26.75 -2.38
CA VAL A 286 40.83 27.30 -2.31
C VAL A 286 41.79 26.31 -1.67
N ARG A 287 41.28 25.50 -0.75
CA ARG A 287 42.05 24.45 -0.10
C ARG A 287 41.15 23.26 0.22
N LYS A 288 41.69 22.05 0.01
CA LYS A 288 41.05 20.80 0.37
C LYS A 288 42.11 19.80 0.82
N ASP A 289 42.23 19.67 2.13
CA ASP A 289 43.05 18.65 2.80
C ASP A 289 42.13 17.64 3.50
N LEU A 290 42.70 16.56 4.05
CA LEU A 290 41.94 15.52 4.76
C LEU A 290 41.09 16.04 5.93
N THR A 291 41.47 17.18 6.51
CA THR A 291 40.85 17.75 7.72
C THR A 291 40.38 19.20 7.56
N ARG A 292 40.68 19.85 6.42
CA ARG A 292 40.45 21.29 6.25
C ARG A 292 39.96 21.61 4.86
N ILE A 293 38.83 22.30 4.78
CA ILE A 293 38.28 22.83 3.53
C ILE A 293 38.15 24.34 3.66
N GLU A 294 38.65 25.05 2.66
CA GLU A 294 38.52 26.51 2.57
C GLU A 294 37.83 26.88 1.27
N LEU A 295 36.81 27.70 1.41
CA LEU A 295 35.98 28.18 0.31
C LEU A 295 36.10 29.69 0.21
N LYS A 296 36.28 30.18 -1.01
CA LYS A 296 36.21 31.61 -1.32
C LYS A 296 34.97 31.87 -2.16
N LEU A 297 34.02 32.60 -1.57
CA LEU A 297 32.81 33.06 -2.25
C LEU A 297 33.16 33.95 -3.43
N ASP A 298 32.51 33.67 -4.55
CA ASP A 298 32.46 34.47 -5.76
C ASP A 298 30.99 34.82 -6.03
N LEU A 299 30.48 35.78 -5.26
CA LEU A 299 29.07 36.18 -5.31
C LEU A 299 28.73 36.97 -6.58
N ALA A 300 29.74 37.50 -7.30
CA ALA A 300 29.56 38.17 -8.58
C ALA A 300 29.26 37.16 -9.69
N ASN A 301 29.85 35.97 -9.62
CA ASN A 301 29.53 34.88 -10.52
C ASN A 301 28.13 34.31 -10.25
N LYS A 302 27.22 34.56 -11.22
CA LYS A 302 25.83 34.07 -11.20
C LYS A 302 25.60 32.86 -12.11
N ASP A 303 26.66 32.25 -12.66
CA ASP A 303 26.52 30.99 -13.39
C ASP A 303 26.36 29.82 -12.42
N PHE A 304 25.11 29.41 -12.20
CA PHE A 304 24.75 28.25 -11.38
C PHE A 304 24.46 27.00 -12.21
N SER A 305 24.64 27.06 -13.53
CA SER A 305 24.24 26.00 -14.45
C SER A 305 25.33 24.95 -14.61
N SER A 306 26.59 25.37 -14.56
CA SER A 306 27.79 24.56 -14.74
C SER A 306 28.34 23.98 -13.43
N THR A 307 27.79 24.37 -12.29
CA THR A 307 28.32 24.10 -10.95
C THR A 307 27.54 23.01 -10.22
N THR A 308 28.23 22.26 -9.35
CA THR A 308 27.57 21.34 -8.43
C THR A 308 26.97 22.12 -7.27
N LYS A 309 25.66 21.94 -7.04
CA LYS A 309 24.92 22.57 -5.95
C LYS A 309 25.05 21.72 -4.69
N ILE A 310 25.47 22.33 -3.60
CA ILE A 310 25.74 21.67 -2.32
C ILE A 310 24.88 22.31 -1.24
N THR A 311 24.26 21.47 -0.42
CA THR A 311 23.56 21.88 0.80
C THR A 311 24.52 22.01 1.96
N TRP A 312 24.26 22.95 2.86
CA TRP A 312 25.12 23.26 3.98
C TRP A 312 24.27 23.65 5.21
N LEU A 313 24.86 23.53 6.38
CA LEU A 313 24.32 24.01 7.66
C LEU A 313 25.31 25.01 8.27
N ASP A 314 24.81 26.06 8.90
CA ASP A 314 25.67 27.03 9.57
C ASP A 314 26.15 26.53 10.95
N THR A 315 27.14 27.21 11.51
CA THR A 315 27.66 26.93 12.86
C THR A 315 27.37 28.07 13.84
N PHE A 316 26.34 28.89 13.58
CA PHE A 316 26.08 30.12 14.35
C PHE A 316 25.89 29.83 15.84
N LYS A 317 25.11 28.79 16.15
CA LYS A 317 24.98 28.24 17.50
C LYS A 317 24.83 26.73 17.47
N ALA A 318 25.57 26.01 18.31
CA ALA A 318 25.50 24.54 18.32
C ALA A 318 24.12 23.99 18.71
N ASP A 319 23.32 24.76 19.46
CA ASP A 319 22.03 24.35 20.01
C ASP A 319 20.84 24.52 19.05
N HIS A 320 21.00 25.22 17.92
CA HIS A 320 19.90 25.40 16.95
C HIS A 320 19.79 24.24 15.95
N LEU A 321 20.83 23.41 15.81
CA LEU A 321 20.80 22.23 14.95
C LEU A 321 20.07 21.10 15.67
N VAL A 322 19.05 20.54 15.01
CA VAL A 322 18.21 19.48 15.59
C VAL A 322 18.71 18.12 15.09
N PRO A 323 19.13 17.21 15.99
CA PRO A 323 19.45 15.84 15.59
C PRO A 323 18.18 15.14 15.08
N LEU A 324 18.31 14.44 13.96
CA LEU A 324 17.21 13.72 13.33
C LEU A 324 17.67 12.33 12.89
N THR A 325 16.72 11.40 12.88
CA THR A 325 16.89 10.07 12.31
C THR A 325 16.16 10.03 10.98
N ILE A 326 16.90 9.82 9.90
CA ILE A 326 16.32 9.55 8.59
C ILE A 326 16.13 8.04 8.49
N ILE A 327 14.91 7.62 8.17
CA ILE A 327 14.60 6.23 7.86
C ILE A 327 14.34 6.17 6.36
N VAL A 328 15.08 5.32 5.66
CA VAL A 328 14.89 5.08 4.22
C VAL A 328 14.17 3.75 4.04
N TYR A 329 13.04 3.79 3.35
CA TYR A 329 12.27 2.60 3.02
C TYR A 329 12.54 2.16 1.59
N GLU A 330 12.74 0.86 1.41
CA GLU A 330 12.88 0.20 0.13
C GLU A 330 11.68 -0.72 -0.12
N ASN A 331 11.63 -1.29 -1.31
CA ASN A 331 10.61 -2.25 -1.72
C ASN A 331 10.51 -3.43 -0.73
N LEU A 332 9.27 -3.81 -0.36
CA LEU A 332 9.01 -4.92 0.56
C LEU A 332 9.45 -6.27 -0.01
N LEU A 333 9.37 -6.44 -1.33
CA LEU A 333 9.82 -7.62 -2.05
C LEU A 333 10.91 -7.29 -3.07
N THR A 334 11.91 -8.15 -3.15
CA THR A 334 12.99 -8.06 -4.14
C THR A 334 12.51 -8.39 -5.55
N LYS A 335 11.50 -9.27 -5.69
CA LYS A 335 10.87 -9.63 -6.96
C LYS A 335 9.69 -8.72 -7.28
N ALA A 336 9.62 -8.22 -8.52
CA ALA A 336 8.59 -7.28 -8.96
C ALA A 336 7.18 -7.88 -8.97
N VAL A 337 7.00 -9.13 -9.41
CA VAL A 337 5.69 -9.80 -9.46
C VAL A 337 5.84 -11.22 -8.92
N ILE A 338 4.99 -11.58 -7.97
CA ILE A 338 4.92 -12.92 -7.37
C ILE A 338 3.85 -13.73 -8.11
N THR A 339 4.23 -14.86 -8.68
CA THR A 339 3.33 -15.81 -9.38
C THR A 339 2.76 -16.87 -8.42
N ALA A 340 1.98 -17.80 -8.96
CA ALA A 340 1.39 -18.88 -8.17
C ALA A 340 2.43 -19.93 -7.71
N ASP A 341 3.47 -20.16 -8.52
CA ASP A 341 4.52 -21.15 -8.25
C ASP A 341 5.65 -20.60 -7.35
N ASP A 342 5.64 -19.30 -7.09
CA ASP A 342 6.63 -18.64 -6.26
C ASP A 342 6.37 -18.89 -4.77
N ASP A 343 7.42 -19.35 -4.08
CA ASP A 343 7.54 -19.21 -2.63
C ASP A 343 7.88 -17.75 -2.29
N PHE A 344 6.84 -16.95 -2.03
CA PHE A 344 6.98 -15.50 -1.84
C PHE A 344 7.89 -15.12 -0.66
N GLU A 345 8.05 -16.01 0.33
CA GLU A 345 8.85 -15.74 1.53
C GLU A 345 10.34 -15.59 1.18
N LYS A 346 10.81 -16.29 0.14
CA LYS A 346 12.18 -16.17 -0.39
C LYS A 346 12.49 -14.83 -1.04
N PHE A 347 11.46 -14.05 -1.37
CA PHE A 347 11.59 -12.75 -2.02
C PHE A 347 11.35 -11.57 -1.08
N ILE A 348 11.19 -11.81 0.23
CA ILE A 348 11.05 -10.72 1.20
C ILE A 348 12.38 -9.97 1.32
N ASN A 349 12.30 -8.64 1.24
CA ASN A 349 13.45 -7.76 1.42
C ASN A 349 13.66 -7.44 2.91
N TYR A 350 14.61 -8.14 3.53
CA TYR A 350 14.99 -7.92 4.93
C TYR A 350 15.77 -6.61 5.15
N GLU A 351 16.30 -5.99 4.09
CA GLU A 351 16.96 -4.67 4.13
C GLU A 351 16.01 -3.54 3.67
N SER A 352 14.69 -3.76 3.81
CA SER A 352 13.66 -2.81 3.36
C SER A 352 13.56 -1.53 4.19
N ARG A 353 14.32 -1.43 5.28
CA ARG A 353 14.40 -0.28 6.19
C ARG A 353 15.86 -0.03 6.54
N LYS A 354 16.36 1.16 6.25
CA LYS A 354 17.73 1.60 6.56
C LYS A 354 17.71 2.83 7.44
#